data_AF-A0AAU8MY46-F1
#
_entry.id   AF-A0AAU8MY46-F1
#
_cell.length_a   1.000
_cell.length_b   1.000
_cell.length_c   1.000
_cell.angle_alpha   90.00
_cell.angle_beta   90.00
_cell.angle_gamma   90.00
#
_symmetry.space_group_name_H-M   'P 1'
#
loop_
_entity.id
_entity.type
_entity.pdbx_description
1 polymer ?
#
loop_
_entity_poly.entity_id
_entity_poly.type
_entity_poly.pdbx_seq_one_letter_code
_entity_poly.pdbx_strand_id
1 'polypeptide(L)'
;MNDSIPSPEALRAGADRLISALAAHSDAEYRLAVLKRVVRRLGEDRYPLFIRLLGVVAESDDAHAQRLLADTFGTALRRMDLPGGALSSWGATRLPDAGGPVAVSALSGHFFGATPRRLLGPVEYLTVWHLQRTQRTALGAASFRTALSRLIALLNRSEDARTLYPQKLAADAQNEMEGAYTRATRERLAAMAAAWKAGRSPDEVAQAALDSGEDAPHPSGWVVRDL
;
A
#
# COMPACT_ATOMS: atom_id res chain seq x y z
N MET A 1 23.41 5.05 -5.18
CA MET A 1 22.82 6.09 -6.05
C MET A 1 21.86 6.87 -5.18
N ASN A 2 22.12 8.16 -4.94
CA ASN A 2 21.41 8.97 -3.93
C ASN A 2 19.89 8.88 -4.10
N ASP A 3 19.22 8.32 -3.10
CA ASP A 3 17.77 8.22 -3.03
C ASP A 3 17.23 9.56 -2.51
N SER A 4 17.40 10.61 -3.31
CA SER A 4 16.88 11.92 -2.97
C SER A 4 15.36 11.88 -3.03
N ILE A 5 14.73 12.07 -1.87
CA ILE A 5 13.30 12.29 -1.76
C ILE A 5 12.94 13.45 -2.71
N PRO A 6 12.02 13.26 -3.67
CA PRO A 6 11.65 14.32 -4.59
C PRO A 6 11.07 15.51 -3.84
N SER A 7 11.35 16.72 -4.33
CA SER A 7 10.80 17.94 -3.74
C SER A 7 9.26 17.94 -3.83
N PRO A 8 8.56 18.69 -2.94
CA PRO A 8 7.11 18.82 -3.02
C PRO A 8 6.61 19.31 -4.39
N GLU A 9 7.35 20.21 -5.03
CA GLU A 9 7.05 20.71 -6.38
C GLU A 9 7.17 19.60 -7.44
N ALA A 10 8.20 18.76 -7.36
CA ALA A 10 8.37 17.63 -8.27
C ALA A 10 7.26 16.58 -8.09
N LEU A 11 6.79 16.36 -6.86
CA LEU A 11 5.66 15.48 -6.57
C LEU A 11 4.35 16.02 -7.16
N ARG A 12 4.07 17.32 -7.00
CA ARG A 12 2.91 17.98 -7.61
C ARG A 12 2.94 17.89 -9.13
N ALA A 13 4.06 18.26 -9.76
CA ALA A 13 4.22 18.14 -11.20
C ALA A 13 4.09 16.68 -11.69
N GLY A 14 4.53 15.71 -10.89
CA GLY A 14 4.35 14.29 -11.18
C GLY A 14 2.88 13.85 -11.11
N ALA A 15 2.14 14.31 -10.11
CA ALA A 15 0.71 14.07 -9.95
C ALA A 15 -0.09 14.69 -11.11
N ASP A 16 0.21 15.94 -11.48
CA ASP A 16 -0.44 16.64 -12.59
C ASP A 16 -0.23 15.90 -13.92
N ARG A 17 0.98 15.39 -14.16
CA ARG A 17 1.30 14.59 -15.35
C ARG A 17 0.56 13.25 -15.35
N LEU A 18 0.45 12.59 -14.20
CA LEU A 18 -0.33 11.36 -14.06
C LEU A 18 -1.79 11.62 -14.42
N ILE A 19 -2.41 12.63 -13.80
CA ILE A 19 -3.81 12.99 -14.05
C ILE A 19 -4.02 13.40 -15.50
N SER A 20 -3.13 14.21 -16.07
CA SER A 20 -3.18 14.60 -17.48
C SER A 20 -3.12 13.39 -18.42
N ALA A 21 -2.27 12.41 -18.12
CA ALA A 21 -2.18 11.17 -18.91
C ALA A 21 -3.45 10.31 -18.79
N LEU A 22 -4.08 10.26 -17.61
CA LEU A 22 -5.36 9.56 -17.43
C LEU A 22 -6.50 10.29 -18.15
N ALA A 23 -6.51 11.63 -18.10
CA ALA A 23 -7.56 12.46 -18.69
C ALA A 23 -7.48 12.48 -20.22
N ALA A 24 -6.29 12.30 -20.80
CA ALA A 24 -6.07 12.26 -22.25
C ALA A 24 -6.78 11.09 -22.96
N HIS A 25 -7.24 10.09 -22.22
CA HIS A 25 -7.94 8.92 -22.76
C HIS A 25 -9.29 8.75 -22.08
N SER A 26 -10.34 8.39 -22.83
CA SER A 26 -11.67 8.10 -22.30
C SER A 26 -11.86 6.63 -21.89
N ASP A 27 -11.03 5.73 -22.43
CA ASP A 27 -11.08 4.29 -22.16
C ASP A 27 -10.57 3.96 -20.74
N ALA A 28 -11.42 3.32 -19.94
CA ALA A 28 -11.11 2.90 -18.58
C ALA A 28 -9.98 1.86 -18.52
N GLU A 29 -9.92 0.94 -19.48
CA GLU A 29 -8.86 -0.09 -19.53
C GLU A 29 -7.51 0.54 -19.87
N TYR A 30 -7.51 1.52 -20.77
CA TYR A 30 -6.30 2.28 -21.09
C TYR A 30 -5.79 3.05 -19.87
N ARG A 31 -6.67 3.73 -19.14
CA ARG A 31 -6.33 4.44 -17.89
C ARG A 31 -5.72 3.50 -16.86
N LEU A 32 -6.28 2.31 -16.69
CA LEU A 32 -5.72 1.28 -15.81
C LEU A 32 -4.32 0.84 -16.28
N ALA A 33 -4.14 0.63 -17.59
CA ALA A 33 -2.84 0.27 -18.15
C ALA A 33 -1.78 1.37 -17.94
N VAL A 34 -2.15 2.65 -18.02
CA VAL A 34 -1.29 3.80 -17.68
C VAL A 34 -0.88 3.73 -16.21
N LEU A 35 -1.83 3.54 -15.30
CA LEU A 35 -1.56 3.49 -13.86
C LEU A 35 -0.61 2.33 -13.51
N LYS A 36 -0.87 1.13 -14.06
CA LYS A 36 0.01 -0.04 -13.91
C LYS A 36 1.39 0.20 -14.51
N ARG A 37 1.48 0.90 -15.65
CA ARG A 37 2.75 1.25 -16.28
C ARG A 37 3.56 2.19 -15.40
N VAL A 38 2.94 3.14 -14.71
CA VAL A 38 3.61 4.03 -13.75
C VAL A 38 4.22 3.22 -12.62
N VAL A 39 3.44 2.36 -11.96
CA VAL A 39 3.95 1.49 -10.89
C VAL A 39 5.11 0.63 -11.36
N ARG A 40 4.99 0.00 -12.53
CA ARG A 40 6.06 -0.83 -13.11
C ARG A 40 7.32 -0.02 -13.45
N ARG A 41 7.18 1.23 -13.91
CA ARG A 41 8.32 2.10 -14.26
C ARG A 41 9.03 2.65 -13.04
N LEU A 42 8.30 2.91 -11.95
CA LEU A 42 8.88 3.28 -10.66
C LEU A 42 9.70 2.13 -10.09
N GLY A 43 9.28 0.89 -10.35
CA GLY A 43 9.90 -0.30 -9.79
C GLY A 43 9.42 -0.58 -8.37
N GLU A 44 9.69 -1.79 -7.89
CA GLU A 44 9.22 -2.29 -6.59
C GLU A 44 9.70 -1.42 -5.42
N ASP A 45 10.93 -0.91 -5.52
CA ASP A 45 11.56 -0.13 -4.46
C ASP A 45 10.92 1.26 -4.26
N ARG A 46 10.25 1.78 -5.29
CA ARG A 46 9.68 3.13 -5.31
C ARG A 46 8.15 3.14 -5.23
N TYR A 47 7.52 2.04 -4.84
CA TYR A 47 6.08 2.04 -4.61
C TYR A 47 5.60 3.08 -3.57
N PRO A 48 6.35 3.43 -2.50
CA PRO A 48 5.99 4.56 -1.64
C PRO A 48 5.88 5.89 -2.39
N LEU A 49 6.69 6.10 -3.42
CA LEU A 49 6.59 7.29 -4.26
C LEU A 49 5.25 7.31 -5.02
N PHE A 50 4.77 6.14 -5.46
CA PHE A 50 3.43 6.03 -6.03
C PHE A 50 2.36 6.40 -5.00
N ILE A 51 2.43 5.88 -3.77
CA ILE A 51 1.50 6.25 -2.68
C ILE A 51 1.53 7.77 -2.40
N ARG A 52 2.70 8.40 -2.43
CA ARG A 52 2.84 9.86 -2.29
C ARG A 52 2.15 10.61 -3.42
N LEU A 53 2.28 10.15 -4.67
CA LEU A 53 1.55 10.74 -5.80
C LEU A 53 0.04 10.63 -5.61
N LEU A 54 -0.47 9.50 -5.10
CA LEU A 54 -1.89 9.36 -4.75
C LEU A 54 -2.30 10.34 -3.64
N GLY A 55 -1.45 10.52 -2.63
CA GLY A 55 -1.65 11.47 -1.53
C GLY A 55 -1.77 12.92 -2.03
N VAL A 56 -0.89 13.33 -2.95
CA VAL A 56 -0.96 14.66 -3.59
C VAL A 56 -2.29 14.87 -4.32
N VAL A 57 -2.78 13.88 -5.05
CA VAL A 57 -4.09 13.97 -5.71
C VAL A 57 -5.23 13.97 -4.69
N ALA A 58 -5.12 13.20 -3.61
CA ALA A 58 -6.14 13.17 -2.56
C ALA A 58 -6.25 14.50 -1.79
N GLU A 59 -5.17 15.26 -1.70
CA GLU A 59 -5.11 16.57 -1.05
C GLU A 59 -5.46 17.74 -1.97
N SER A 60 -5.56 17.52 -3.28
CA SER A 60 -5.87 18.59 -4.22
C SER A 60 -7.35 18.98 -4.14
N ASP A 61 -7.67 20.24 -4.47
CA ASP A 61 -9.05 20.71 -4.60
C ASP A 61 -9.71 20.28 -5.93
N ASP A 62 -9.01 19.51 -6.77
CA ASP A 62 -9.51 19.05 -8.06
C ASP A 62 -10.37 17.79 -7.90
N ALA A 63 -11.67 18.01 -7.69
CA ALA A 63 -12.65 16.94 -7.58
C ALA A 63 -12.76 16.06 -8.84
N HIS A 64 -12.43 16.60 -10.03
CA HIS A 64 -12.44 15.82 -11.27
C HIS A 64 -11.25 14.86 -11.30
N ALA A 65 -10.05 15.34 -10.97
CA ALA A 65 -8.86 14.50 -10.85
C ALA A 65 -9.02 13.39 -9.81
N GLN A 66 -9.56 13.72 -8.64
CA GLN A 66 -9.84 12.74 -7.59
C GLN A 66 -10.79 11.64 -8.08
N ARG A 67 -11.89 12.02 -8.74
CA ARG A 67 -12.86 11.05 -9.27
C ARG A 67 -12.27 10.20 -10.40
N LEU A 68 -11.54 10.80 -11.33
CA LEU A 68 -10.87 10.10 -12.43
C LEU A 68 -9.92 9.01 -11.92
N LEU A 69 -9.12 9.34 -10.91
CA LEU A 69 -8.21 8.38 -10.29
C LEU A 69 -8.97 7.29 -9.53
N ALA A 70 -10.00 7.65 -8.76
CA ALA A 70 -10.84 6.71 -8.03
C ALA A 70 -11.58 5.73 -8.95
N ASP A 71 -12.13 6.20 -10.08
CA ASP A 71 -12.80 5.36 -11.08
C ASP A 71 -11.83 4.41 -11.78
N THR A 72 -10.58 4.85 -11.95
CA THR A 72 -9.50 3.97 -12.45
C THR A 72 -9.22 2.84 -11.46
N PHE A 73 -9.22 3.11 -10.15
CA PHE A 73 -9.16 2.06 -9.12
C PHE A 73 -10.41 1.18 -9.08
N GLY A 74 -11.60 1.74 -9.30
CA GLY A 74 -12.85 0.97 -9.46
C GLY A 74 -12.75 -0.05 -10.59
N THR A 75 -12.20 0.37 -11.74
CA THR A 75 -11.92 -0.52 -12.88
C THR A 75 -10.93 -1.63 -12.50
N ALA A 76 -9.84 -1.27 -11.81
CA ALA A 76 -8.85 -2.22 -11.33
C ALA A 76 -9.44 -3.28 -10.39
N LEU A 77 -10.33 -2.87 -9.47
CA LEU A 77 -11.03 -3.76 -8.54
C LEU A 77 -11.97 -4.72 -9.27
N ARG A 78 -12.74 -4.24 -10.26
CA ARG A 78 -13.59 -5.11 -11.10
C ARG A 78 -12.78 -6.17 -11.84
N ARG A 79 -11.55 -5.83 -12.24
CA ARG A 79 -10.62 -6.75 -12.91
C ARG A 79 -9.81 -7.62 -11.96
N MET A 80 -9.93 -7.42 -10.63
CA MET A 80 -9.06 -8.04 -9.63
C MET A 80 -7.56 -7.82 -9.93
N ASP A 81 -7.23 -6.67 -10.52
CA ASP A 81 -5.92 -6.35 -11.09
C ASP A 81 -5.46 -4.95 -10.65
N LEU A 82 -5.35 -4.78 -9.33
CA LEU A 82 -4.90 -3.54 -8.72
C LEU A 82 -3.44 -3.23 -9.09
N PRO A 83 -3.08 -1.94 -9.27
CA PRO A 83 -1.70 -1.54 -9.38
C PRO A 83 -1.02 -1.78 -8.04
N GLY A 84 -0.28 -2.88 -7.93
CA GLY A 84 0.28 -3.32 -6.65
C GLY A 84 1.80 -3.15 -6.55
N GLY A 85 2.27 -3.01 -5.31
CA GLY A 85 3.68 -2.93 -4.95
C GLY A 85 4.14 -4.18 -4.24
N ALA A 86 5.37 -4.62 -4.49
CA ALA A 86 5.95 -5.73 -3.75
C ALA A 86 6.43 -5.27 -2.37
N LEU A 87 6.08 -6.04 -1.33
CA LEU A 87 6.79 -6.05 -0.05
C LEU A 87 7.26 -7.48 0.20
N SER A 88 8.45 -7.62 0.79
CA SER A 88 8.99 -8.92 1.18
C SER A 88 8.01 -9.64 2.10
N SER A 89 7.67 -10.88 1.80
CA SER A 89 6.85 -11.73 2.67
C SER A 89 7.57 -11.99 3.99
N TRP A 90 6.80 -12.28 5.05
CA TRP A 90 7.29 -12.64 6.37
C TRP A 90 8.45 -13.65 6.32
N GLY A 91 9.55 -13.35 7.01
CA GLY A 91 10.75 -14.21 7.09
C GLY A 91 11.85 -13.91 6.06
N ALA A 92 11.62 -13.04 5.07
CA ALA A 92 12.65 -12.64 4.09
C ALA A 92 13.52 -11.46 4.54
N THR A 93 13.33 -10.97 5.77
CA THR A 93 14.25 -10.01 6.40
C THR A 93 15.57 -10.74 6.65
N ARG A 94 16.53 -10.60 5.72
CA ARG A 94 17.92 -10.96 6.01
C ARG A 94 18.31 -10.21 7.26
N LEU A 95 18.54 -10.92 8.36
CA LEU A 95 19.27 -10.35 9.48
C LEU A 95 20.62 -9.87 8.93
N PRO A 96 21.16 -8.73 9.40
CA PRO A 96 22.53 -8.35 9.08
C PRO A 96 23.46 -9.50 9.47
N ASP A 97 24.32 -9.92 8.54
CA ASP A 97 25.39 -10.89 8.79
C ASP A 97 26.26 -10.40 9.94
N ALA A 98 26.01 -10.89 11.16
CA ALA A 98 26.96 -10.83 12.24
C ALA A 98 28.01 -11.91 11.97
N GLY A 99 29.19 -11.49 11.52
CA GLY A 99 30.30 -12.35 11.12
C GLY A 99 30.72 -13.36 12.18
N GLY A 100 30.20 -14.59 12.06
CA GLY A 100 30.61 -15.76 12.83
C GLY A 100 30.90 -16.94 11.88
N PRO A 101 31.82 -17.85 12.24
CA PRO A 101 32.31 -18.89 11.35
C PRO A 101 31.22 -19.92 11.04
N VAL A 102 31.16 -20.31 9.76
CA VAL A 102 30.16 -21.19 9.16
C VAL A 102 30.27 -22.60 9.76
N ALA A 103 29.21 -23.05 10.45
CA ALA A 103 29.05 -24.44 10.83
C ALA A 103 28.59 -25.26 9.60
N VAL A 104 29.44 -26.17 9.15
CA VAL A 104 29.22 -27.13 8.05
C VAL A 104 28.27 -28.25 8.51
N SER A 105 27.07 -27.90 8.95
CA SER A 105 26.01 -28.88 9.31
C SER A 105 24.59 -28.44 8.93
N ALA A 106 24.44 -27.41 8.08
CA ALA A 106 23.15 -27.06 7.45
C ALA A 106 23.00 -27.65 6.04
N LEU A 107 23.71 -28.75 5.74
CA LEU A 107 23.56 -29.54 4.51
C LEU A 107 22.38 -30.52 4.63
N SER A 108 21.17 -29.99 4.77
CA SER A 108 19.93 -30.76 4.62
C SER A 108 18.73 -29.83 4.51
N GLY A 109 18.54 -29.26 3.32
CA GLY A 109 17.33 -28.48 3.01
C GLY A 109 17.45 -27.45 1.89
N HIS A 110 18.23 -27.72 0.84
CA HIS A 110 18.11 -26.92 -0.39
C HIS A 110 16.82 -27.29 -1.11
N PHE A 111 15.72 -26.57 -0.89
CA PHE A 111 14.62 -26.30 -1.84
C PHE A 111 13.59 -25.32 -1.22
N PHE A 112 13.86 -24.01 -1.27
CA PHE A 112 12.84 -22.95 -1.24
C PHE A 112 13.40 -21.82 -2.14
N GLY A 113 13.14 -21.83 -3.45
CA GLY A 113 11.81 -21.55 -3.99
C GLY A 113 11.53 -20.08 -3.70
N ALA A 114 11.79 -19.20 -4.68
CA ALA A 114 11.60 -17.75 -4.56
C ALA A 114 10.33 -17.44 -3.76
N THR A 115 10.48 -16.78 -2.62
CA THR A 115 9.36 -16.43 -1.75
C THR A 115 8.34 -15.69 -2.62
N PRO A 116 7.08 -16.14 -2.69
CA PRO A 116 6.10 -15.54 -3.59
C PRO A 116 5.90 -14.07 -3.21
N ARG A 117 6.53 -13.18 -3.97
CA ARG A 117 6.40 -11.73 -3.86
C ARG A 117 5.04 -11.35 -4.41
N ARG A 118 4.05 -11.18 -3.53
CA ARG A 118 2.72 -10.71 -3.93
C ARG A 118 2.70 -9.19 -4.06
N LEU A 119 1.99 -8.74 -5.08
CA LEU A 119 1.71 -7.33 -5.32
C LEU A 119 0.57 -6.92 -4.39
N LEU A 120 0.85 -6.02 -3.45
CA LEU A 120 -0.13 -5.47 -2.52
C LEU A 120 -0.75 -4.22 -3.12
N GLY A 121 -2.08 -4.12 -3.05
CA GLY A 121 -2.79 -2.88 -3.38
C GLY A 121 -2.39 -1.74 -2.44
N PRO A 122 -2.72 -0.48 -2.77
CA PRO A 122 -2.29 0.69 -1.99
C PRO A 122 -2.63 0.63 -0.48
N VAL A 123 -3.83 0.18 -0.11
CA VAL A 123 -4.28 0.11 1.29
C VAL A 123 -3.55 -1.02 2.04
N GLU A 124 -3.45 -2.19 1.41
CA GLU A 124 -2.76 -3.36 1.94
C GLU A 124 -1.27 -3.06 2.13
N TYR A 125 -0.66 -2.38 1.16
CA TYR A 125 0.72 -1.95 1.21
C TYR A 125 1.00 -1.03 2.40
N LEU A 126 0.18 0.01 2.60
CA LEU A 126 0.31 0.92 3.75
C LEU A 126 0.20 0.18 5.07
N THR A 127 -0.74 -0.76 5.17
CA THR A 127 -0.97 -1.55 6.38
C THR A 127 0.21 -2.45 6.69
N VAL A 128 0.73 -3.15 5.67
CA VAL A 128 1.90 -4.02 5.81
C VAL A 128 3.16 -3.19 6.14
N TRP A 129 3.36 -2.04 5.49
CA TRP A 129 4.50 -1.16 5.76
C TRP A 129 4.47 -0.57 7.17
N HIS A 130 3.29 -0.25 7.70
CA HIS A 130 3.15 0.20 9.09
C HIS A 130 3.54 -0.90 10.09
N LEU A 131 3.09 -2.14 9.87
CA LEU A 131 3.24 -3.23 10.84
C LEU A 131 4.60 -3.94 10.78
N GLN A 132 5.22 -4.01 9.60
CA GLN A 132 6.41 -4.81 9.42
C GLN A 132 7.69 -3.97 9.56
N ARG A 133 8.68 -4.56 10.25
CA ARG A 133 10.09 -4.18 10.10
C ARG A 133 10.56 -4.60 8.72
N THR A 134 10.20 -3.81 7.72
CA THR A 134 10.74 -3.92 6.36
C THR A 134 12.19 -3.39 6.33
N GLN A 135 12.89 -3.50 5.19
CA GLN A 135 14.20 -2.84 5.01
C GLN A 135 14.11 -1.30 5.01
N ARG A 136 12.92 -0.73 5.28
CA ARG A 136 12.64 0.70 5.25
C ARG A 136 12.28 1.19 6.65
N THR A 137 12.51 2.48 6.87
CA THR A 137 12.07 3.20 8.06
C THR A 137 10.56 2.97 8.27
N ALA A 138 10.17 2.64 9.51
CA ALA A 138 8.79 2.28 9.83
C ALA A 138 7.87 3.49 9.67
N LEU A 139 6.64 3.25 9.22
CA LEU A 139 5.63 4.30 9.12
C LEU A 139 4.97 4.49 10.50
N GLY A 140 5.09 5.68 11.08
CA GLY A 140 4.48 5.97 12.39
C GLY A 140 2.96 5.93 12.35
N ALA A 141 2.31 5.64 13.48
CA ALA A 141 0.85 5.51 13.56
C ALA A 141 0.10 6.75 13.04
N ALA A 142 0.59 7.95 13.37
CA ALA A 142 -0.01 9.20 12.86
C ALA A 142 0.11 9.33 11.34
N SER A 143 1.28 9.09 10.77
CA SER A 143 1.51 9.14 9.32
C SER A 143 0.68 8.10 8.58
N PHE A 144 0.61 6.88 9.14
CA PHE A 144 -0.23 5.80 8.62
C PHE A 144 -1.70 6.20 8.62
N ARG A 145 -2.24 6.68 9.74
CA ARG A 145 -3.64 7.12 9.85
C ARG A 145 -3.98 8.20 8.83
N THR A 146 -3.15 9.23 8.73
CA THR A 146 -3.36 10.34 7.80
C THR A 146 -3.33 9.86 6.35
N ALA A 147 -2.32 9.08 5.96
CA ALA A 147 -2.19 8.56 4.59
C ALA A 147 -3.34 7.61 4.23
N LEU A 148 -3.73 6.73 5.17
CA LEU A 148 -4.83 5.79 4.98
C LEU A 148 -6.18 6.52 4.85
N SER A 149 -6.46 7.49 5.72
CA SER A 149 -7.70 8.29 5.66
C SER A 149 -7.81 9.03 4.33
N ARG A 150 -6.74 9.70 3.88
CA ARG A 150 -6.70 10.39 2.58
C ARG A 150 -6.94 9.44 1.41
N LEU A 151 -6.30 8.26 1.44
CA LEU A 151 -6.48 7.25 0.41
C LEU A 151 -7.92 6.71 0.38
N ILE A 152 -8.53 6.45 1.52
CA ILE A 152 -9.93 6.00 1.60
C ILE A 152 -10.87 7.11 1.11
N ALA A 153 -10.62 8.37 1.49
CA ALA A 153 -11.40 9.51 1.02
C ALA A 153 -11.35 9.66 -0.51
N LEU A 154 -10.16 9.48 -1.10
CA LEU A 154 -9.97 9.43 -2.55
C LEU A 154 -10.76 8.28 -3.18
N LEU A 155 -10.59 7.05 -2.69
CA LEU A 155 -11.27 5.87 -3.23
C LEU A 155 -12.80 5.97 -3.12
N ASN A 156 -13.31 6.61 -2.06
CA ASN A 156 -14.74 6.87 -1.88
C ASN A 156 -15.35 7.81 -2.92
N ARG A 157 -14.55 8.47 -3.76
CA ARG A 157 -15.04 9.28 -4.89
C ARG A 157 -15.59 8.44 -6.04
N SER A 158 -15.32 7.13 -6.05
CA SER A 158 -15.88 6.16 -6.99
C SER A 158 -16.79 5.17 -6.28
N GLU A 159 -17.98 4.94 -6.83
CA GLU A 159 -18.95 3.99 -6.28
C GLU A 159 -18.41 2.55 -6.31
N ASP A 160 -17.72 2.21 -7.39
CA ASP A 160 -17.10 0.90 -7.57
C ASP A 160 -16.01 0.66 -6.53
N ALA A 161 -15.10 1.62 -6.36
CA ALA A 161 -14.02 1.48 -5.39
C ALA A 161 -14.56 1.44 -3.96
N ARG A 162 -15.51 2.32 -3.60
CA ARG A 162 -16.18 2.30 -2.29
C ARG A 162 -16.84 0.97 -1.98
N THR A 163 -17.41 0.31 -2.98
CA THR A 163 -18.15 -0.95 -2.80
C THR A 163 -17.23 -2.16 -2.78
N LEU A 164 -16.28 -2.23 -3.72
CA LEU A 164 -15.47 -3.42 -3.97
C LEU A 164 -14.22 -3.51 -3.10
N TYR A 165 -13.60 -2.38 -2.73
CA TYR A 165 -12.37 -2.41 -1.94
C TYR A 165 -12.57 -3.03 -0.54
N PRO A 166 -13.61 -2.68 0.24
CA PRO A 166 -13.86 -3.34 1.54
C PRO A 166 -14.08 -4.85 1.41
N GLN A 167 -14.72 -5.30 0.33
CA GLN A 167 -14.95 -6.72 0.06
C GLN A 167 -13.63 -7.45 -0.21
N LYS A 168 -12.75 -6.82 -1.00
CA LYS A 168 -11.39 -7.33 -1.22
C LYS A 168 -10.63 -7.45 0.10
N LEU A 169 -10.65 -6.42 0.96
CA LEU A 169 -9.97 -6.46 2.25
C LEU A 169 -10.52 -7.58 3.16
N ALA A 170 -11.84 -7.77 3.18
CA ALA A 170 -12.46 -8.86 3.94
C ALA A 170 -12.01 -10.25 3.42
N ALA A 171 -11.92 -10.42 2.09
CA ALA A 171 -11.43 -11.65 1.49
C ALA A 171 -9.95 -11.91 1.81
N ASP A 172 -9.11 -10.89 1.68
CA ASP A 172 -7.68 -10.93 2.06
C ASP A 172 -7.49 -11.30 3.55
N ALA A 173 -8.37 -10.80 4.43
CA ALA A 173 -8.31 -11.08 5.86
C ALA A 173 -8.73 -12.52 6.23
N GLN A 174 -9.62 -13.13 5.44
CA GLN A 174 -10.09 -14.50 5.66
C GLN A 174 -9.18 -15.56 5.04
N ASN A 175 -8.35 -15.18 4.06
CA ASN A 175 -7.50 -16.12 3.36
C ASN A 175 -6.24 -16.48 4.18
N GLU A 176 -6.36 -17.51 5.02
CA GLU A 176 -5.26 -18.01 5.84
C GLU A 176 -4.22 -18.80 5.05
N MET A 177 -4.61 -19.34 3.89
CA MET A 177 -3.83 -20.33 3.13
C MET A 177 -2.58 -19.77 2.48
N GLU A 178 -2.41 -18.44 2.43
CA GLU A 178 -1.39 -17.83 1.59
C GLU A 178 -0.15 -17.32 2.34
N GLY A 179 -0.11 -17.38 3.68
CA GLY A 179 1.06 -16.96 4.48
C GLY A 179 1.52 -15.52 4.25
N ALA A 180 0.77 -14.71 3.50
CA ALA A 180 1.15 -13.38 3.04
C ALA A 180 1.03 -12.31 4.13
N TYR A 181 0.07 -12.52 5.04
CA TYR A 181 -0.25 -11.61 6.14
C TYR A 181 -0.09 -12.31 7.48
N THR A 182 0.42 -11.60 8.50
CA THR A 182 0.28 -12.11 9.87
C THR A 182 -1.17 -12.11 10.29
N ARG A 183 -1.44 -12.83 11.37
CA ARG A 183 -2.66 -12.64 12.16
C ARG A 183 -2.96 -11.16 12.43
N ALA A 184 -1.98 -10.39 12.92
CA ALA A 184 -2.15 -8.96 13.21
C ALA A 184 -2.53 -8.13 11.97
N THR A 185 -1.91 -8.40 10.81
CA THR A 185 -2.29 -7.72 9.56
C THR A 185 -3.71 -8.10 9.15
N ARG A 186 -4.08 -9.39 9.22
CA ARG A 186 -5.45 -9.84 8.88
C ARG A 186 -6.51 -9.23 9.80
N GLU A 187 -6.26 -9.15 11.09
CA GLU A 187 -7.16 -8.51 12.07
C GLU A 187 -7.38 -7.02 11.71
N ARG A 188 -6.33 -6.29 11.34
CA ARG A 188 -6.45 -4.89 10.89
C ARG A 188 -7.18 -4.74 9.55
N LEU A 189 -6.90 -5.61 8.57
CA LEU A 189 -7.62 -5.64 7.30
C LEU A 189 -9.12 -5.90 7.51
N ALA A 190 -9.47 -6.84 8.40
CA ALA A 190 -10.86 -7.15 8.73
C ALA A 190 -11.57 -5.97 9.42
N ALA A 191 -10.91 -5.30 10.36
CA ALA A 191 -11.46 -4.14 11.04
C ALA A 191 -11.71 -2.95 10.09
N MET A 192 -10.76 -2.66 9.20
CA MET A 192 -10.95 -1.67 8.14
C MET A 192 -12.10 -2.03 7.23
N ALA A 193 -12.16 -3.29 6.76
CA ALA A 193 -13.23 -3.76 5.89
C ALA A 193 -14.61 -3.60 6.54
N ALA A 194 -14.73 -3.95 7.83
CA ALA A 194 -15.97 -3.82 8.59
C ALA A 194 -16.39 -2.36 8.78
N ALA A 195 -15.47 -1.49 9.22
CA ALA A 195 -15.74 -0.07 9.41
C ALA A 195 -16.14 0.60 8.08
N TRP A 196 -15.40 0.30 7.01
CA TRP A 196 -15.64 0.89 5.69
C TRP A 196 -16.98 0.43 5.10
N LYS A 197 -17.29 -0.87 5.19
CA LYS A 197 -18.58 -1.42 4.77
C LYS A 197 -19.76 -0.84 5.57
N ALA A 198 -19.55 -0.49 6.83
CA ALA A 198 -20.55 0.16 7.67
C ALA A 198 -20.77 1.65 7.33
N GLY A 199 -20.08 2.19 6.33
CA GLY A 199 -20.24 3.58 5.90
C GLY A 199 -19.59 4.59 6.87
N ARG A 200 -18.63 4.15 7.69
CA ARG A 200 -17.86 5.04 8.57
C ARG A 200 -17.05 6.04 7.76
N SER A 201 -16.74 7.17 8.38
CA SER A 201 -15.88 8.19 7.76
C SER A 201 -14.46 7.64 7.50
N PRO A 202 -13.72 8.18 6.52
CA PRO A 202 -12.35 7.76 6.23
C PRO A 202 -11.43 7.76 7.48
N ASP A 203 -11.59 8.76 8.36
CA ASP A 203 -10.83 8.86 9.61
C ASP A 203 -11.20 7.74 10.59
N GLU A 204 -12.48 7.41 10.74
CA GLU A 204 -12.93 6.28 11.58
C GLU A 204 -12.45 4.93 11.03
N VAL A 205 -12.42 4.75 9.70
CA VAL A 205 -11.88 3.52 9.09
C VAL A 205 -10.38 3.41 9.34
N ALA A 206 -9.64 4.51 9.19
CA ALA A 206 -8.21 4.54 9.49
C ALA A 206 -7.92 4.31 10.98
N GLN A 207 -8.77 4.84 11.87
CA GLN A 207 -8.67 4.62 13.30
C GLN A 207 -8.98 3.16 13.69
N ALA A 208 -9.99 2.53 13.07
CA ALA A 208 -10.29 1.11 13.28
C ALA A 208 -9.10 0.20 12.92
N ALA A 209 -8.29 0.60 11.93
CA ALA A 209 -7.06 -0.08 11.58
C ALA A 209 -6.01 -0.01 12.70
N LEU A 210 -5.95 1.10 13.45
CA LEU A 210 -5.02 1.31 14.55
C LEU A 210 -5.48 0.60 15.83
N ASP A 211 -6.77 0.68 16.15
CA ASP A 211 -7.36 0.10 17.36
C ASP A 211 -7.29 -1.44 17.35
N SER A 212 -7.17 -2.04 16.17
CA SER A 212 -7.11 -3.49 15.99
C SER A 212 -5.67 -4.01 16.12
N GLY A 213 -5.14 -4.04 17.34
CA GLY A 213 -3.89 -4.73 17.67
C GLY A 213 -2.99 -3.92 18.61
N GLU A 214 -2.17 -4.61 19.39
CA GLU A 214 -1.17 -3.95 20.25
C GLU A 214 -0.03 -3.37 19.39
N ASP A 215 0.30 -2.10 19.62
CA ASP A 215 1.49 -1.47 19.05
C ASP A 215 2.73 -2.10 19.69
N ALA A 216 3.44 -2.97 18.95
CA ALA A 216 4.75 -3.40 19.38
C ALA A 216 5.68 -2.16 19.48
N PRO A 217 6.33 -1.89 20.63
CA PRO A 217 7.07 -0.66 20.82
C PRO A 217 8.18 -0.50 19.77
N HIS A 218 8.11 0.57 18.99
CA HIS A 218 9.16 0.94 18.04
C HIS A 218 10.30 1.67 18.77
N PRO A 219 11.57 1.27 18.60
CA PRO A 219 12.69 2.03 19.14
C PRO A 219 12.72 3.43 18.53
N SER A 220 12.87 4.44 19.39
CA SER A 220 12.92 5.85 19.03
C SER A 220 14.03 6.12 17.99
N GLY A 221 13.65 6.63 16.82
CA GLY A 221 14.59 7.07 15.77
C GLY A 221 14.39 6.43 14.39
N TRP A 222 13.54 5.42 14.26
CA TRP A 222 13.29 4.69 13.01
C TRP A 222 11.87 4.91 12.44
N VAL A 223 11.37 6.14 12.52
CA VAL A 223 9.99 6.48 12.15
C VAL A 223 9.96 7.56 11.08
N VAL A 224 9.32 7.27 9.95
CA VAL A 224 8.96 8.29 8.94
C VAL A 224 7.79 9.08 9.49
N ARG A 225 8.04 10.35 9.81
CA ARG A 225 7.02 11.26 10.37
C ARG A 225 6.18 11.95 9.31
N ASP A 226 6.68 12.03 8.08
CA ASP A 226 5.99 12.68 6.95
C ASP A 226 6.04 11.80 5.70
N LEU A 227 4.85 11.48 5.16
CA LEU A 227 4.69 10.88 3.83
C LEU A 227 4.43 11.96 2.80
#